data_AF-A0A4P6HL97-F1
#
_entry.id   AF-A0A4P6HL97-F1
#
_cell.length_a   1.000
_cell.length_b   1.000
_cell.length_c   1.000
_cell.angle_alpha   90.00
_cell.angle_beta   90.00
_cell.angle_gamma   90.00
#
_symmetry.space_group_name_H-M   'P 1'
#
loop_
_entity.id
_entity.type
_entity.pdbx_description
1 polymer ?
#
loop_
_entity_poly.entity_id
_entity_poly.type
_entity_poly.pdbx_seq_one_letter_code
_entity_poly.pdbx_strand_id
1 'polypeptide(L)'
;MGTLSKEWAISMAFSLALLLAFGLGLVWVNIERVDLAYELNKIQRQIDEMETLSAKLEVERNTLVTPARLRELAKEHGLGPARPGQIRRVAVNGEIEASPLVATAVEPAKAQAKPVAVDAAKAAKPAAVDAAKPSPKPVAAEAASAAPKPKPFKPAPAGEQ
;
A
#
# COMPACT_ATOMS: atom_id res chain seq x y z
N MET A 1 -47.53 -46.08 -49.40
CA MET A 1 -46.08 -46.01 -49.14
C MET A 1 -45.50 -44.58 -49.03
N GLY A 2 -46.25 -43.51 -49.34
CA GLY A 2 -45.68 -42.13 -49.39
C GLY A 2 -45.68 -41.30 -48.09
N THR A 3 -46.27 -41.78 -46.99
CA THR A 3 -46.33 -41.02 -45.71
C THR A 3 -45.01 -41.13 -44.94
N LEU A 4 -44.44 -42.33 -44.82
CA LEU A 4 -43.15 -42.61 -44.18
C LEU A 4 -41.99 -41.79 -44.77
N SER A 5 -41.93 -41.63 -46.10
CA SER A 5 -40.91 -40.81 -46.75
C SER A 5 -41.08 -39.31 -46.49
N LYS A 6 -42.32 -38.85 -46.32
CA LYS A 6 -42.64 -37.44 -46.05
C LYS A 6 -42.31 -37.08 -44.60
N GLU A 7 -42.59 -37.97 -43.66
CA GLU A 7 -42.19 -37.84 -42.25
C GLU A 7 -40.67 -37.79 -42.09
N TRP A 8 -39.94 -38.64 -42.79
CA TRP A 8 -38.47 -38.62 -42.77
C TRP A 8 -37.88 -37.36 -43.41
N ALA A 9 -38.47 -36.87 -44.51
CA ALA A 9 -38.06 -35.61 -45.11
C ALA A 9 -38.31 -34.41 -44.17
N ILE A 10 -39.44 -34.40 -43.45
CA ILE A 10 -39.76 -33.35 -42.48
C ILE A 10 -38.79 -33.39 -41.29
N SER A 11 -38.49 -34.58 -40.75
CA SER A 11 -37.54 -34.68 -39.64
C SER A 11 -36.13 -34.25 -40.05
N MET A 12 -35.69 -34.56 -41.27
CA MET A 12 -34.40 -34.14 -41.80
C MET A 12 -34.35 -32.63 -42.08
N ALA A 13 -35.45 -32.04 -42.58
CA ALA A 13 -35.54 -30.60 -42.73
C ALA A 13 -35.52 -29.88 -41.37
N PHE A 14 -36.21 -30.43 -40.37
CA PHE A 14 -36.25 -29.88 -39.03
C PHE A 14 -34.88 -29.94 -38.34
N SER A 15 -34.14 -31.05 -38.48
CA SER A 15 -32.79 -31.16 -37.91
C SER A 15 -31.82 -30.17 -38.55
N LEU A 16 -31.91 -29.95 -39.87
CA LEU A 16 -31.15 -28.91 -40.56
C LEU A 16 -31.50 -27.50 -40.04
N ALA A 17 -32.79 -27.22 -39.86
CA ALA A 17 -33.24 -25.93 -39.33
C ALA A 17 -32.72 -25.69 -37.91
N LEU A 18 -32.77 -26.70 -37.04
CA LEU A 18 -32.21 -26.63 -35.70
C LEU A 18 -30.70 -26.41 -35.73
N LEU A 19 -29.96 -27.13 -36.59
CA LEU A 19 -28.51 -26.95 -36.70
C LEU A 19 -28.15 -25.52 -37.11
N LEU A 20 -28.90 -24.93 -38.04
CA LEU A 20 -28.73 -23.52 -38.41
C LEU A 20 -29.06 -22.57 -37.26
N ALA A 21 -30.16 -22.82 -36.53
CA ALA A 21 -30.53 -22.00 -35.38
C ALA A 21 -29.48 -22.05 -34.26
N PHE A 22 -28.96 -23.24 -33.95
CA PHE A 22 -27.88 -23.40 -32.97
C PHE A 22 -26.57 -22.78 -33.46
N GLY A 23 -26.23 -22.94 -34.74
CA GLY A 23 -25.05 -22.30 -35.32
C GLY A 23 -25.10 -20.78 -35.18
N LEU A 24 -26.26 -20.16 -35.45
CA LEU A 24 -26.47 -18.73 -35.28
C LEU A 24 -26.44 -18.32 -33.79
N GLY A 25 -27.09 -19.10 -32.92
CA GLY A 25 -27.09 -18.85 -31.48
C GLY A 25 -25.69 -18.95 -30.86
N LEU A 26 -24.85 -19.87 -31.33
CA LEU A 26 -23.45 -20.00 -30.90
C LEU A 26 -22.63 -18.76 -31.25
N VAL A 27 -22.82 -18.21 -32.46
CA VAL A 27 -22.14 -16.96 -32.86
C VAL A 27 -22.61 -15.80 -31.98
N TRP A 28 -23.90 -15.71 -31.69
CA TRP A 28 -24.44 -14.68 -30.79
C TRP A 28 -23.81 -14.74 -29.39
N VAL A 29 -23.83 -15.93 -28.76
CA VAL A 29 -23.22 -16.14 -27.44
C VAL A 29 -21.72 -15.88 -27.47
N ASN A 30 -21.04 -16.18 -28.60
CA ASN A 30 -19.62 -15.89 -28.73
C ASN A 30 -19.34 -14.38 -28.69
N ILE A 31 -20.15 -13.58 -29.41
CA ILE A 31 -20.01 -12.11 -29.41
C ILE A 31 -20.26 -11.55 -28.01
N GLU A 32 -21.33 -11.98 -27.34
CA GLU A 32 -21.66 -11.54 -25.99
C GLU A 32 -20.57 -11.93 -24.98
N ARG A 33 -20.01 -13.14 -25.11
CA ARG A 33 -18.87 -13.59 -24.28
C ARG A 33 -17.63 -12.73 -24.50
N VAL A 34 -17.35 -12.36 -25.75
CA VAL A 34 -16.21 -11.50 -26.08
C VAL A 34 -16.42 -10.09 -25.54
N ASP A 35 -17.63 -9.53 -25.66
CA ASP A 35 -17.98 -8.21 -25.11
C ASP A 35 -17.80 -8.17 -23.59
N LEU A 36 -18.32 -9.18 -22.88
CA LEU A 36 -18.13 -9.31 -21.44
C LEU A 36 -16.65 -9.43 -21.03
N ALA A 37 -15.84 -10.12 -21.83
CA ALA A 37 -14.40 -10.21 -21.58
C ALA A 37 -13.70 -8.85 -21.75
N TYR A 38 -14.14 -8.03 -22.72
CA TYR A 38 -13.64 -6.66 -22.87
C TYR A 38 -14.05 -5.77 -21.70
N GLU A 39 -15.30 -5.87 -21.25
CA GLU A 39 -15.78 -5.12 -20.09
C GLU A 39 -15.01 -5.49 -18.82
N LEU A 40 -14.80 -6.80 -18.59
CA LEU A 40 -14.04 -7.27 -17.44
C LEU A 40 -12.60 -6.75 -17.48
N ASN A 41 -11.93 -6.79 -18.63
CA ASN A 41 -10.59 -6.28 -18.80
C ASN A 41 -10.52 -4.75 -18.59
N LYS A 42 -11.56 -4.02 -19.01
CA LYS A 42 -11.67 -2.57 -18.79
C LYS A 42 -11.78 -2.26 -17.29
N ILE A 43 -12.64 -2.97 -16.56
CA ILE A 43 -12.80 -2.79 -15.12
C ILE A 43 -11.51 -3.17 -14.39
N GLN A 44 -10.86 -4.27 -14.78
CA GLN A 44 -9.58 -4.69 -14.19
C GLN A 44 -8.52 -3.59 -14.34
N ARG A 45 -8.38 -3.00 -15.54
CA ARG A 45 -7.45 -1.88 -15.75
C ARG A 45 -7.75 -0.68 -14.87
N GLN A 46 -9.02 -0.36 -14.67
CA GLN A 46 -9.40 0.74 -13.77
C GLN A 46 -9.01 0.44 -12.32
N ILE A 47 -9.18 -0.81 -11.88
CA ILE A 47 -8.73 -1.24 -10.54
C ILE A 47 -7.20 -1.07 -10.44
N ASP A 48 -6.45 -1.58 -11.42
CA ASP A 48 -5.00 -1.52 -11.43
C ASP A 48 -4.49 -0.05 -11.43
N GLU A 49 -5.15 0.84 -12.19
CA GLU A 49 -4.84 2.27 -12.22
C GLU A 49 -5.07 2.93 -10.86
N MET A 50 -6.20 2.63 -10.20
CA MET A 50 -6.53 3.17 -8.89
C MET A 50 -5.60 2.65 -7.80
N GLU A 51 -5.25 1.37 -7.84
CA GLU A 51 -4.28 0.75 -6.92
C GLU A 51 -2.90 1.39 -7.08
N THR A 52 -2.45 1.61 -8.32
CA THR A 52 -1.18 2.29 -8.61
C THR A 52 -1.17 3.72 -8.06
N LEU A 53 -2.28 4.45 -8.23
CA LEU A 53 -2.40 5.81 -7.70
C LEU A 53 -2.39 5.82 -6.17
N SER A 54 -3.12 4.90 -5.53
CA SER A 54 -3.15 4.75 -4.07
C SER A 54 -1.76 4.46 -3.51
N ALA A 55 -1.06 3.49 -4.11
CA ALA A 55 0.30 3.13 -3.70
C ALA A 55 1.26 4.33 -3.80
N LYS A 56 1.14 5.14 -4.86
CA LYS A 56 1.94 6.36 -5.00
C LYS A 56 1.63 7.38 -3.90
N LEU A 57 0.35 7.64 -3.65
CA LEU A 57 -0.06 8.57 -2.60
C LEU A 57 0.36 8.10 -1.21
N GLU A 58 0.33 6.79 -0.95
CA GLU A 58 0.83 6.21 0.30
C GLU A 58 2.34 6.44 0.48
N VAL A 59 3.13 6.28 -0.58
CA VAL A 59 4.57 6.56 -0.55
C VAL A 59 4.84 8.05 -0.28
N GLU A 60 4.12 8.94 -0.97
CA GLU A 60 4.23 10.39 -0.76
C GLU A 60 3.83 10.78 0.67
N ARG A 61 2.72 10.23 1.17
CA ARG A 61 2.26 10.41 2.55
C ARG A 61 3.31 9.94 3.55
N ASN A 62 3.86 8.75 3.37
CA ASN A 62 4.89 8.21 4.27
C ASN A 62 6.18 9.06 4.24
N THR A 63 6.53 9.58 3.08
CA THR A 63 7.65 10.52 2.92
C THR A 63 7.39 11.82 3.69
N LEU A 64 6.19 12.40 3.58
CA LEU A 64 5.81 13.63 4.30
C LEU A 64 5.73 13.44 5.82
N VAL A 65 5.31 12.25 6.27
CA VAL A 65 5.19 11.91 7.71
C VAL A 65 6.53 11.48 8.31
N THR A 66 7.60 11.37 7.51
CA THR A 66 8.90 10.91 8.00
C THR A 66 9.44 11.86 9.09
N PRO A 67 9.90 11.35 10.25
CA PRO A 67 10.33 12.19 11.38
C PRO A 67 11.46 13.18 11.05
N ALA A 68 12.32 12.86 10.08
CA ALA A 68 13.37 13.77 9.62
C ALA A 68 12.77 15.01 8.93
N ARG A 69 11.79 14.81 8.04
CA ARG A 69 11.12 15.90 7.32
C ARG A 69 10.27 16.75 8.24
N LEU A 70 9.57 16.13 9.20
CA LEU A 70 8.82 16.85 10.23
C LEU A 70 9.72 17.73 11.10
N ARG A 71 10.94 17.27 11.44
CA ARG A 71 11.91 18.09 12.20
C ARG A 71 12.45 19.26 11.37
N GLU A 72 12.64 19.07 10.08
CA GLU A 72 13.05 20.14 9.16
C GLU A 72 11.95 21.19 9.04
N LEU A 73 10.71 20.77 8.80
CA LEU A 73 9.54 21.65 8.74
C LEU A 73 9.30 22.38 10.08
N ALA A 74 9.50 21.70 11.21
CA ALA A 74 9.42 22.31 12.53
C ALA A 74 10.46 23.44 12.67
N LYS A 75 11.71 23.22 12.24
CA LYS A 75 12.75 24.25 12.27
C LYS A 75 12.38 25.45 11.38
N GLU A 76 11.87 25.21 10.17
CA GLU A 76 11.42 26.26 9.25
C GLU A 76 10.32 27.14 9.86
N HIS A 77 9.39 26.53 10.60
CA HIS A 77 8.32 27.25 11.30
C HIS A 77 8.70 27.75 12.71
N GLY A 78 9.98 27.65 13.10
CA GLY A 78 10.44 28.07 14.44
C GLY A 78 9.89 27.23 15.60
N LEU A 79 9.35 26.06 15.30
CA LEU A 79 8.85 25.08 16.26
C LEU A 79 10.01 24.25 16.78
N GLY A 80 10.08 24.10 18.10
CA GLY A 80 11.11 23.35 18.79
C GLY A 80 10.59 22.69 20.07
N PRO A 81 11.47 22.02 20.82
CA PRO A 81 11.08 21.43 22.11
C PRO A 81 10.47 22.49 23.02
N ALA A 82 9.31 22.19 23.60
CA ALA A 82 8.65 23.09 24.54
C ALA A 82 9.55 23.36 25.74
N ARG A 83 9.63 24.63 26.17
CA ARG A 83 10.40 24.99 27.36
C ARG A 83 9.69 24.50 28.63
N PRO A 84 10.43 24.15 29.70
CA PRO A 84 9.83 23.87 31.01
C PRO A 84 8.89 25.01 31.42
N GLY A 85 7.66 24.68 31.84
CA GLY A 85 6.60 25.65 32.20
C GLY A 85 5.67 26.07 31.05
N GLN A 86 5.95 25.68 29.80
CA GLN A 86 5.10 25.99 28.64
C GLN A 86 4.03 24.91 28.37
N ILE A 87 4.20 23.71 28.94
CA ILE A 87 3.25 22.59 28.82
C ILE A 87 2.13 22.79 29.84
N ARG A 88 0.90 22.97 29.35
CA ARG A 88 -0.32 22.99 30.16
C ARG A 88 -0.99 21.63 30.10
N ARG A 89 -1.39 21.07 31.24
CA ARG A 89 -2.16 19.82 31.31
C ARG A 89 -3.64 20.20 31.41
N VAL A 90 -4.51 19.45 30.74
CA VAL A 90 -5.96 19.69 30.78
C VAL A 90 -6.60 18.45 31.39
N ALA A 91 -7.42 18.65 32.41
CA ALA A 91 -8.18 17.60 33.07
C ALA A 91 -9.38 17.15 32.21
N VAL A 92 -9.95 16.00 32.54
CA VAL A 92 -11.05 15.36 31.78
C VAL A 92 -12.31 16.24 31.71
N ASN A 93 -12.48 17.14 32.68
CA ASN A 93 -13.54 18.13 32.76
C ASN A 93 -13.24 19.45 32.01
N GLY A 94 -12.11 19.54 31.30
CA GLY A 94 -11.70 20.73 30.53
C GLY A 94 -11.00 21.81 31.35
N GLU A 95 -10.79 21.61 32.65
CA GLU A 95 -10.04 22.55 33.49
C GLU A 95 -8.53 22.41 33.24
N ILE A 96 -7.84 23.55 33.08
CA ILE A 96 -6.39 23.57 32.85
C ILE A 96 -5.71 23.38 34.21
N GLU A 97 -5.23 22.17 34.51
CA GLU A 97 -4.39 21.95 35.68
C GLU A 97 -3.00 22.57 35.45
N ALA A 98 -2.62 23.48 36.36
CA ALA A 98 -1.29 24.06 36.39
C ALA A 98 -0.24 22.95 36.60
N SER A 99 0.66 22.80 35.63
CA SER A 99 1.71 21.78 35.67
C SER A 99 2.56 21.95 36.96
N PRO A 100 2.69 20.93 37.83
CA PRO A 100 3.22 21.07 39.20
C PRO A 100 4.74 21.33 39.32
N LEU A 101 5.41 21.74 38.24
CA LEU A 101 6.88 21.91 38.22
C LEU A 101 7.37 23.33 38.57
N VAL A 102 6.49 24.24 39.01
CA VAL A 102 6.90 25.61 39.42
C VAL A 102 7.08 25.75 40.94
N ALA A 103 6.75 24.74 41.74
CA ALA A 103 7.11 24.74 43.16
C ALA A 103 8.44 24.01 43.36
N THR A 104 9.44 24.73 43.89
CA THR A 104 10.77 24.27 44.34
C THR A 104 11.95 24.40 43.35
N ALA A 105 12.26 25.63 42.97
CA ALA A 105 13.66 26.05 42.78
C ALA A 105 13.94 27.23 43.72
N VAL A 106 14.01 26.94 45.02
CA VAL A 106 14.74 27.78 45.96
C VAL A 106 16.15 27.21 45.98
N GLU A 107 17.08 28.02 45.49
CA GLU A 107 18.51 27.89 45.67
C GLU A 107 18.84 27.82 47.18
N PRO A 108 19.71 26.88 47.61
CA PRO A 108 20.66 27.27 48.64
C PRO A 108 22.10 26.93 48.27
N ALA A 109 22.97 27.83 48.71
CA ALA A 109 24.40 27.87 48.47
C ALA A 109 25.19 26.67 49.03
N LYS A 110 26.24 26.32 48.28
CA LYS A 110 27.52 25.67 48.64
C LYS A 110 27.63 24.86 49.96
N ALA A 111 27.92 23.55 49.79
CA ALA A 111 28.94 22.84 50.57
C ALA A 111 29.56 21.70 49.73
N GLN A 112 30.90 21.64 49.72
CA GLN A 112 31.71 20.62 49.05
C GLN A 112 31.80 19.34 49.90
N ALA A 113 31.80 18.14 49.28
CA ALA A 113 32.75 17.04 49.58
C ALA A 113 32.48 15.75 48.75
N LYS A 114 33.51 15.39 47.95
CA LYS A 114 34.01 14.12 47.36
C LYS A 114 33.23 12.78 47.32
N PRO A 115 33.61 11.89 46.36
CA PRO A 115 32.80 10.76 45.88
C PRO A 115 33.05 9.46 46.66
N VAL A 116 32.06 8.57 46.67
CA VAL A 116 32.21 7.19 47.10
C VAL A 116 31.83 6.27 45.94
N ALA A 117 32.81 5.45 45.57
CA ALA A 117 32.69 4.37 44.59
C ALA A 117 32.14 3.09 45.25
N VAL A 118 31.80 2.14 44.37
CA VAL A 118 31.59 0.69 44.59
C VAL A 118 30.35 0.30 45.43
N ASP A 119 29.58 -0.74 45.11
CA ASP A 119 29.91 -1.98 44.40
C ASP A 119 28.65 -2.80 44.07
N ALA A 120 28.87 -3.80 43.21
CA ALA A 120 28.22 -5.12 43.17
C ALA A 120 26.71 -5.19 42.82
N ALA A 121 26.35 -5.79 41.68
CA ALA A 121 26.18 -7.24 41.46
C ALA A 121 24.67 -7.56 41.38
N LYS A 122 24.11 -8.54 40.66
CA LYS A 122 24.59 -9.67 39.87
C LYS A 122 23.35 -10.37 39.27
N ALA A 123 23.57 -11.12 38.19
CA ALA A 123 22.76 -12.25 37.68
C ALA A 123 21.43 -11.89 36.99
N ALA A 124 20.94 -12.60 35.97
CA ALA A 124 21.30 -13.89 35.37
C ALA A 124 20.85 -13.93 33.89
N LYS A 125 21.55 -14.72 33.08
CA LYS A 125 21.06 -15.34 31.82
C LYS A 125 20.03 -16.44 32.20
N PRO A 126 19.01 -16.78 31.38
CA PRO A 126 19.18 -17.79 30.31
C PRO A 126 18.21 -17.59 29.09
N ALA A 127 18.58 -17.88 27.83
CA ALA A 127 18.48 -19.15 27.07
C ALA A 127 17.29 -19.20 26.07
N ALA A 128 17.43 -20.14 25.10
CA ALA A 128 16.57 -20.49 23.93
C ALA A 128 16.72 -19.56 22.71
N VAL A 129 17.40 -19.90 21.59
CA VAL A 129 17.39 -21.10 20.69
C VAL A 129 15.95 -21.39 20.22
N ASP A 130 15.53 -21.06 19.00
CA ASP A 130 15.62 -21.78 17.71
C ASP A 130 14.80 -20.90 16.71
N ALA A 131 14.93 -20.86 15.38
CA ALA A 131 15.10 -21.92 14.40
C ALA A 131 15.39 -21.33 13.00
N ALA A 132 16.10 -22.12 12.20
CA ALA A 132 15.89 -22.38 10.77
C ALA A 132 16.07 -21.26 9.72
N LYS A 133 17.17 -21.37 8.98
CA LYS A 133 17.28 -21.08 7.53
C LYS A 133 17.37 -22.43 6.80
N PRO A 134 16.82 -22.60 5.58
CA PRO A 134 17.69 -22.60 4.38
C PRO A 134 17.01 -21.90 3.18
N SER A 135 17.63 -20.88 2.58
CA SER A 135 18.41 -20.97 1.31
C SER A 135 17.59 -21.38 0.07
N PRO A 136 17.58 -20.57 -1.00
CA PRO A 136 17.48 -21.09 -2.36
C PRO A 136 18.77 -20.81 -3.17
N LYS A 137 19.21 -21.80 -3.94
CA LYS A 137 20.20 -21.67 -5.03
C LYS A 137 19.54 -22.12 -6.35
N PRO A 138 20.13 -21.72 -7.51
CA PRO A 138 19.39 -21.24 -8.68
C PRO A 138 19.43 -22.19 -9.88
N VAL A 139 18.42 -22.11 -10.74
CA VAL A 139 18.37 -22.56 -12.16
C VAL A 139 16.97 -22.19 -12.68
N ALA A 140 16.71 -21.74 -13.90
CA ALA A 140 17.49 -21.49 -15.10
C ALA A 140 16.70 -20.47 -15.96
N ALA A 141 17.41 -19.80 -16.86
CA ALA A 141 16.88 -18.84 -17.81
C ALA A 141 16.03 -19.49 -18.90
N GLU A 142 14.95 -18.83 -19.34
CA GLU A 142 14.53 -18.89 -20.75
C GLU A 142 13.64 -17.69 -21.15
N ALA A 143 13.86 -17.23 -22.39
CA ALA A 143 13.03 -16.36 -23.23
C ALA A 143 12.85 -14.89 -22.85
N ALA A 144 13.79 -14.07 -23.32
CA ALA A 144 13.58 -12.66 -23.61
C ALA A 144 12.56 -12.48 -24.75
N SER A 145 11.57 -11.61 -24.56
CA SER A 145 10.86 -10.96 -25.67
C SER A 145 10.59 -9.50 -25.32
N ALA A 146 10.78 -8.66 -26.33
CA ALA A 146 11.01 -7.22 -26.27
C ALA A 146 9.86 -6.41 -25.65
N ALA A 147 10.19 -5.58 -24.66
CA ALA A 147 9.40 -4.42 -24.26
C ALA A 147 10.10 -3.12 -24.71
N PRO A 148 9.40 -2.14 -25.29
CA PRO A 148 10.01 -0.91 -25.77
C PRO A 148 10.42 -0.02 -24.59
N LYS A 149 11.66 0.49 -24.63
CA LYS A 149 12.22 1.41 -23.63
C LYS A 149 11.34 2.68 -23.50
N PRO A 150 10.98 3.14 -22.28
CA PRO A 150 10.29 4.41 -22.13
C PRO A 150 11.23 5.58 -22.48
N LYS A 151 10.71 6.55 -23.24
CA LYS A 151 11.45 7.75 -23.65
C LYS A 151 11.81 8.62 -22.42
N PRO A 152 12.99 9.25 -22.37
CA PRO A 152 13.36 10.11 -21.26
C PRO A 152 12.51 11.39 -21.26
N PHE A 153 12.03 11.77 -20.07
CA PHE A 153 11.29 13.00 -19.82
C PHE A 153 12.21 14.21 -20.00
N LYS A 154 11.78 15.19 -20.81
CA LYS A 154 12.43 16.50 -20.95
C LYS A 154 11.61 17.53 -20.16
N PRO A 155 12.18 18.28 -19.21
CA PRO A 155 11.48 19.39 -18.58
C PRO A 155 11.29 20.55 -19.57
N ALA A 156 10.14 21.21 -19.49
CA ALA A 156 9.82 22.40 -20.28
C ALA A 156 10.76 23.57 -19.92
N PRO A 157 11.13 24.44 -20.89
CA PRO A 157 11.95 25.61 -20.61
C PRO A 157 11.18 26.57 -19.70
N ALA A 158 11.84 27.02 -18.63
CA ALA A 158 11.36 28.09 -17.77
C ALA A 158 11.04 29.31 -18.64
N GLY A 159 9.80 29.81 -18.53
CA GLY A 159 9.39 31.02 -19.21
C GLY A 159 10.19 32.21 -18.71
N GLU A 160 10.86 32.90 -19.64
CA GLU A 160 11.03 34.34 -19.55
C GLU A 160 9.71 34.97 -20.01
N GLN A 161 8.97 35.61 -19.11
CA GLN A 161 8.32 36.92 -19.24
C GLN A 161 7.92 37.41 -17.85
#